data_AF-A0A2S3VRA3-F1
#
_entry.id   AF-A0A2S3VRA3-F1
#
_cell.length_a   1.000
_cell.length_b   1.000
_cell.length_c   1.000
_cell.angle_alpha   90.00
_cell.angle_beta   90.00
_cell.angle_gamma   90.00
#
_symmetry.space_group_name_H-M   'P 1'
#
loop_
_entity.id
_entity.type
_entity.pdbx_description
1 polymer ?
#
loop_
_entity_poly.entity_id
_entity_poly.type
_entity_poly.pdbx_seq_one_letter_code
_entity_poly.pdbx_strand_id
1 'polypeptide(L)'
;MTSPTAIAMTGFIGWTLALLILMELLRGGLAVLKRIPTTEFKPDNSNLSPFMQRLARAHANCVEGLPLFGGLLLLALATGQTSITDPLAFPLLAARIAQSSLHLYSLHQQ
;
A
#
# COMPACT_ATOMS: atom_id res chain seq x y z
N MET A 1 19.67 18.00 -6.38
CA MET A 1 19.11 17.51 -5.08
C MET A 1 17.77 16.88 -5.38
N THR A 2 17.47 15.71 -4.84
CA THR A 2 16.17 15.04 -4.99
C THR A 2 15.12 15.79 -4.18
N SER A 3 13.97 16.13 -4.79
CA SER A 3 12.90 16.86 -4.09
C SER A 3 12.19 15.96 -3.06
N PRO A 4 11.68 16.52 -1.94
CA PRO A 4 10.81 15.80 -1.01
C PRO A 4 9.64 15.10 -1.71
N THR A 5 9.06 15.72 -2.74
CA THR A 5 8.03 15.13 -3.61
C THR A 5 8.48 13.80 -4.23
N ALA A 6 9.69 13.74 -4.80
CA ALA A 6 10.22 12.52 -5.40
C ALA A 6 10.45 11.41 -4.34
N ILE A 7 10.95 11.79 -3.17
CA ILE A 7 11.17 10.85 -2.06
C ILE A 7 9.84 10.30 -1.56
N ALA A 8 8.84 11.16 -1.36
CA ALA A 8 7.52 10.75 -0.90
C ALA A 8 6.81 9.83 -1.91
N MET A 9 6.90 10.14 -3.20
CA MET A 9 6.35 9.28 -4.25
C MET A 9 7.03 7.91 -4.27
N THR A 10 8.37 7.88 -4.20
CA THR A 10 9.13 6.63 -4.12
C THR A 10 8.75 5.82 -2.88
N GLY A 11 8.62 6.49 -1.73
CA GLY A 11 8.19 5.86 -0.49
C GLY A 11 6.77 5.29 -0.57
N PHE A 12 5.84 5.99 -1.22
CA PHE A 12 4.47 5.51 -1.37
C PHE A 12 4.37 4.29 -2.28
N ILE A 13 5.12 4.28 -3.40
CA ILE A 13 5.25 3.11 -4.27
C ILE A 13 5.90 1.95 -3.49
N GLY A 14 6.99 2.22 -2.78
CA GLY A 14 7.70 1.23 -1.98
C GLY A 14 6.82 0.60 -0.89
N TRP A 15 6.00 1.41 -0.20
CA TRP A 15 5.04 0.93 0.79
C TRP A 15 3.96 0.04 0.16
N THR A 16 3.42 0.43 -0.99
CA THR A 16 2.44 -0.38 -1.73
C THR A 16 3.02 -1.75 -2.10
N LEU A 17 4.25 -1.78 -2.61
CA LEU A 17 4.97 -3.02 -2.92
C LEU A 17 5.28 -3.86 -1.67
N ALA A 18 5.64 -3.23 -0.55
CA ALA A 18 5.92 -3.93 0.69
C ALA A 18 4.67 -4.68 1.20
N LEU A 19 3.49 -4.06 1.13
CA LEU A 19 2.22 -4.72 1.50
C LEU A 19 1.90 -5.89 0.56
N LEU A 20 2.16 -5.74 -0.74
CA LEU A 20 1.97 -6.82 -1.71
C LEU A 20 2.90 -8.01 -1.43
N ILE A 21 4.19 -7.74 -1.22
CA ILE A 21 5.19 -8.77 -0.92
C ILE A 21 4.81 -9.51 0.37
N LEU A 22 4.43 -8.79 1.42
CA LEU A 22 3.97 -9.41 2.67
C LEU A 22 2.79 -10.36 2.43
N MET A 23 1.80 -9.94 1.63
CA MET A 23 0.63 -10.75 1.32
C MET A 23 0.99 -12.02 0.55
N GLU A 24 1.85 -11.92 -0.46
CA GLU A 24 2.26 -13.07 -1.28
C GLU A 24 3.19 -14.03 -0.51
N LEU A 25 4.05 -13.53 0.39
CA LEU A 25 4.83 -14.38 1.29
C LEU A 25 3.93 -15.20 2.23
N LEU A 26 2.87 -14.59 2.78
CA LEU A 26 1.92 -15.27 3.65
C LEU A 26 1.08 -16.31 2.88
N ARG A 27 0.58 -15.96 1.68
CA ARG A 27 -0.13 -16.92 0.80
C ARG A 27 0.79 -18.07 0.38
N GLY A 28 2.03 -17.76 -0.02
CA GLY A 28 3.04 -18.74 -0.39
C GLY A 28 3.33 -19.72 0.76
N GLY A 29 3.45 -19.22 2.00
CA GLY A 29 3.61 -20.07 3.19
C GLY A 29 2.44 -21.04 3.39
N LEU A 30 1.19 -20.58 3.23
CA LEU A 30 0.01 -21.45 3.33
C LEU A 30 -0.03 -22.53 2.24
N ALA A 31 0.38 -22.19 1.03
CA ALA A 31 0.48 -23.11 -0.09
C ALA A 31 1.56 -24.18 0.13
N VAL A 32 2.76 -23.77 0.56
CA VAL A 32 3.88 -24.69 0.84
C VAL A 32 3.53 -25.66 1.97
N LEU A 33 2.84 -25.17 3.00
CA LEU A 33 2.35 -26.02 4.10
C LEU A 33 1.12 -26.88 3.71
N LYS A 34 0.66 -26.82 2.45
CA LYS A 34 -0.52 -27.52 1.93
C LYS A 34 -1.80 -27.28 2.75
N ARG A 35 -1.89 -26.12 3.42
CA ARG A 35 -3.09 -25.75 4.19
C ARG A 35 -4.23 -25.30 3.28
N ILE A 36 -3.87 -24.67 2.16
CA ILE A 36 -4.82 -24.15 1.17
C ILE A 36 -4.23 -24.40 -0.22
N PRO A 37 -4.98 -25.01 -1.16
CA PRO A 37 -4.55 -25.15 -2.55
C PRO A 37 -4.31 -23.78 -3.21
N THR A 38 -3.32 -23.68 -4.09
CA THR A 38 -2.97 -22.43 -4.78
C THR A 38 -4.12 -21.86 -5.63
N THR A 39 -5.02 -22.70 -6.11
CA THR A 39 -6.19 -22.31 -6.91
C THR A 39 -7.31 -21.69 -6.09
N GLU A 40 -7.31 -21.89 -4.76
CA GLU A 40 -8.40 -21.44 -3.90
C GLU A 40 -8.17 -20.03 -3.33
N PHE A 41 -7.00 -19.41 -3.54
CA PHE A 41 -6.77 -18.05 -3.07
C PHE A 41 -7.67 -17.05 -3.78
N LYS A 42 -8.61 -16.45 -3.06
CA LYS A 42 -9.44 -15.36 -3.58
C LYS A 42 -8.66 -14.04 -3.53
N PRO A 43 -8.83 -13.14 -4.52
CA PRO A 43 -8.11 -11.86 -4.56
C PRO A 43 -8.29 -11.01 -3.29
N ASP A 44 -9.49 -11.05 -2.69
CA ASP A 44 -9.86 -10.33 -1.48
C ASP A 44 -9.50 -11.05 -0.17
N ASN A 45 -8.90 -12.25 -0.27
CA ASN A 45 -8.61 -13.13 0.86
C ASN A 45 -9.83 -13.51 1.71
N SER A 46 -11.06 -13.46 1.17
CA SER A 46 -12.28 -13.79 1.94
C SER A 46 -12.32 -15.21 2.49
N ASN A 47 -11.55 -16.13 1.90
CA ASN A 47 -11.36 -17.49 2.39
C ASN A 47 -10.17 -17.67 3.35
N LEU A 48 -9.47 -16.58 3.71
CA LEU A 48 -8.34 -16.57 4.62
C LEU A 48 -8.69 -15.87 5.94
N SER A 49 -7.71 -15.82 6.86
CA SER A 49 -7.87 -15.18 8.16
C SER A 49 -8.31 -13.71 8.05
N PRO A 50 -8.98 -13.17 9.08
CA PRO A 50 -9.36 -11.76 9.13
C PRO A 50 -8.18 -10.79 8.89
N PHE A 51 -6.98 -11.16 9.33
CA PHE A 51 -5.77 -10.38 9.07
C PHE A 51 -5.43 -10.31 7.58
N MET A 52 -5.48 -11.44 6.86
CA MET A 52 -5.21 -11.50 5.42
C MET A 52 -6.22 -10.67 4.61
N GLN A 53 -7.48 -10.64 5.04
CA GLN A 53 -8.51 -9.78 4.45
C GLN A 53 -8.20 -8.30 4.66
N ARG A 54 -7.82 -7.90 5.88
CA ARG A 54 -7.41 -6.52 6.17
C ARG A 54 -6.16 -6.12 5.38
N LEU A 55 -5.22 -7.05 5.21
CA LEU A 55 -4.02 -6.84 4.38
C LEU A 55 -4.35 -6.60 2.91
N ALA A 56 -5.25 -7.40 2.33
CA ALA A 56 -5.74 -7.18 0.97
C ALA A 56 -6.41 -5.79 0.83
N ARG A 57 -7.24 -5.39 1.80
CA ARG A 57 -7.88 -4.07 1.80
C ARG A 57 -6.90 -2.91 1.97
N ALA A 58 -5.90 -3.03 2.85
CA ALA A 58 -4.87 -2.01 3.04
C ALA A 58 -4.03 -1.81 1.77
N HIS A 59 -3.65 -2.92 1.11
CA HIS A 59 -2.99 -2.87 -0.18
C HIS A 59 -3.87 -2.23 -1.26
N ALA A 60 -5.12 -2.65 -1.38
CA ALA A 60 -6.06 -2.08 -2.35
C ALA A 60 -6.25 -0.57 -2.14
N ASN A 61 -6.35 -0.10 -0.89
CA ASN A 61 -6.45 1.32 -0.58
C ASN A 61 -5.23 2.13 -1.06
N CYS A 62 -4.02 1.55 -0.96
CA CYS A 62 -2.82 2.19 -1.51
C CYS A 62 -2.89 2.26 -3.04
N VAL A 63 -3.29 1.18 -3.70
CA VAL A 63 -3.43 1.11 -5.16
C VAL A 63 -4.46 2.10 -5.69
N GLU A 64 -5.61 2.21 -5.04
CA GLU A 64 -6.65 3.20 -5.38
C GLU A 64 -6.18 4.65 -5.14
N GLY A 65 -5.29 4.85 -4.16
CA GLY A 65 -4.69 6.14 -3.88
C GLY A 65 -3.61 6.56 -4.89
N LEU A 66 -2.95 5.62 -5.57
CA LEU A 66 -1.84 5.92 -6.48
C LEU A 66 -2.20 6.88 -7.62
N PRO A 67 -3.32 6.72 -8.35
CA PRO A 67 -3.72 7.66 -9.41
C PRO A 67 -3.89 9.09 -8.91
N LEU A 68 -4.42 9.28 -7.69
CA LEU A 68 -4.64 10.60 -7.11
C LEU A 68 -3.35 11.17 -6.52
N PHE A 69 -2.76 10.51 -5.53
CA PHE A 69 -1.60 11.06 -4.81
C PHE A 69 -0.30 10.87 -5.60
N GLY A 70 -0.06 9.67 -6.11
CA GLY A 70 1.10 9.40 -6.96
C GLY A 70 1.04 10.19 -8.27
N GLY A 71 -0.12 10.22 -8.93
CA GLY A 71 -0.33 11.01 -10.15
C GLY A 71 -0.09 12.51 -9.92
N LEU A 72 -0.57 13.08 -8.81
CA LEU A 72 -0.34 14.49 -8.47
C LEU A 72 1.15 14.79 -8.22
N LEU A 73 1.84 13.95 -7.43
CA LEU A 73 3.27 14.13 -7.18
C LEU A 73 4.09 13.98 -8.48
N LEU A 74 3.72 13.03 -9.34
CA LEU A 74 4.34 12.86 -10.66
C LEU A 74 4.10 14.06 -11.57
N LEU A 75 2.89 14.59 -11.59
CA LEU A 75 2.56 15.79 -12.36
C LEU A 75 3.40 16.98 -11.89
N ALA A 76 3.51 17.20 -10.57
CA ALA A 76 4.33 18.27 -10.01
C ALA A 76 5.82 18.10 -10.36
N LEU A 77 6.33 16.87 -10.39
CA LEU A 77 7.69 16.57 -10.86
C LEU A 77 7.85 16.88 -12.35
N ALA A 78 6.90 16.45 -13.17
CA ALA A 78 6.94 16.61 -14.63
C ALA A 78 6.81 18.08 -15.08
N THR A 79 6.06 18.90 -14.33
CA THR A 79 5.85 20.32 -14.62
C THR A 79 6.83 21.25 -13.90
N GLY A 80 7.71 20.71 -13.04
CA GLY A 80 8.64 21.52 -12.25
C GLY A 80 7.99 22.29 -11.10
N GLN A 81 6.76 21.95 -10.72
CA GLN A 81 5.96 22.65 -9.71
C GLN A 81 6.11 22.04 -8.30
N THR A 82 7.23 21.41 -7.99
CA THR A 82 7.42 20.71 -6.70
C THR A 82 7.42 21.64 -5.49
N SER A 83 7.66 22.94 -5.68
CA SER A 83 7.57 23.94 -4.60
C SER A 83 6.21 23.97 -3.89
N ILE A 84 5.14 23.55 -4.58
CA ILE A 84 3.80 23.44 -4.01
C ILE A 84 3.64 22.15 -3.20
N THR A 85 4.21 21.03 -3.68
CA THR A 85 4.02 19.70 -3.08
C THR A 85 5.05 19.35 -2.02
N ASP A 86 6.26 19.92 -2.09
CA ASP A 86 7.39 19.60 -1.20
C ASP A 86 7.07 19.79 0.30
N PRO A 87 6.38 20.86 0.74
CA PRO A 87 6.03 21.03 2.15
C PRO A 87 5.06 19.96 2.68
N LEU A 88 4.26 19.35 1.80
CA LEU A 88 3.23 18.36 2.15
C LEU A 88 3.65 16.91 1.86
N ALA A 89 4.78 16.71 1.18
CA ALA A 89 5.22 15.41 0.69
C ALA A 89 5.40 14.37 1.82
N PHE A 90 6.16 14.71 2.87
CA PHE A 90 6.36 13.80 4.00
C PHE A 90 5.11 13.62 4.87
N PRO A 91 4.34 14.68 5.23
CA PRO A 91 3.05 14.50 5.90
C PRO A 91 2.10 13.56 5.16
N LEU A 92 2.00 13.68 3.83
CA LEU A 92 1.19 12.80 2.99
C LEU A 92 1.66 11.34 3.07
N LEU A 93 2.97 11.11 2.94
CA LEU A 93 3.53 9.76 3.04
C LEU A 93 3.28 9.15 4.42
N ALA A 94 3.54 9.90 5.49
CA ALA A 94 3.31 9.46 6.85
C ALA A 94 1.84 9.12 7.10
N ALA A 95 0.91 9.95 6.63
CA ALA A 95 -0.52 9.69 6.74
C ALA A 95 -0.94 8.40 6.02
N ARG A 96 -0.40 8.12 4.82
CA ARG A 96 -0.68 6.89 4.06
C ARG A 96 -0.19 5.63 4.76
N ILE A 97 1.03 5.67 5.29
CA ILE A 97 1.61 4.57 6.06
C ILE A 97 0.81 4.33 7.34
N ALA A 98 0.50 5.41 8.07
CA ALA A 98 -0.26 5.33 9.31
C ALA A 98 -1.67 4.76 9.08
N GLN A 99 -2.40 5.26 8.09
CA GLN A 99 -3.76 4.79 7.79
C GLN A 99 -3.77 3.32 7.34
N SER A 100 -2.82 2.90 6.49
CA SER A 100 -2.68 1.49 6.12
C SER A 100 -2.36 0.61 7.33
N SER A 101 -1.44 1.05 8.19
CA SER A 101 -1.03 0.30 9.38
C SER A 101 -2.18 0.16 10.39
N LEU A 102 -2.90 1.25 10.66
CA LEU A 102 -4.07 1.22 11.53
C LEU A 102 -5.17 0.30 10.99
N HIS A 103 -5.38 0.26 9.67
CA HIS A 103 -6.33 -0.66 9.05
C HIS A 103 -5.93 -2.13 9.24
N LEU A 104 -4.63 -2.45 9.25
CA LEU A 104 -4.12 -3.80 9.52
C LEU A 104 -4.36 -4.23 10.97
N TYR A 105 -4.08 -3.34 11.91
CA TYR A 105 -4.17 -3.62 13.35
C TYR A 105 -5.58 -3.44 13.94
N SER A 106 -6.48 -2.76 13.23
CA SER A 106 -7.85 -2.57 13.70
C SER A 106 -8.54 -3.92 13.95
N LEU A 107 -9.03 -4.08 15.19
CA LEU A 107 -9.76 -5.27 15.65
C LEU A 107 -11.23 -5.25 15.21
N HIS A 108 -11.75 -4.12 14.73
CA HIS A 108 -13.09 -4.04 14.16
C HIS A 108 -13.05 -4.47 12.69
N GLN A 109 -13.69 -5.60 12.38
CA GLN A 109 -14.06 -5.93 11.00
C GLN A 109 -15.28 -5.08 10.63
N GLN A 110 -15.09 -4.13 9.70
CA GLN A 110 -16.16 -3.73 8.78
C GLN A 110 -16.41 -4.85 7.78
#